data_AF-A0A7W3G1N0-F1
#
_entry.id   AF-A0A7W3G1N0-F1
#
_cell.length_a   1.000
_cell.length_b   1.000
_cell.length_c   1.000
_cell.angle_alpha   90.00
_cell.angle_beta   90.00
_cell.angle_gamma   90.00
#
_symmetry.space_group_name_H-M   'P 1'
#
loop_
_entity.id
_entity.type
_entity.pdbx_description
1 polymer ?
#
loop_
_entity_poly.entity_id
_entity_poly.type
_entity_poly.pdbx_seq_one_letter_code
_entity_poly.pdbx_strand_id
1 'polypeptide(L)'
;MRAKTKLIAGSAPPVFFRRAALALAISAVFASVATVAGEKLDMSFIQGGAGVNPEVWAALNGNYAPGRYLVDLSLNGKESGKQILDVTPQDSKELCLSEAWLTKAGVYVSADYFREGYDATRQCYVLTKA
;
A
#
# COMPACT_ATOMS: atom_id res chain seq x y z
N MET A 1 -24.64 78.61 10.33
CA MET A 1 -23.23 78.44 9.90
C MET A 1 -22.85 76.97 10.04
N ARG A 2 -22.13 76.43 9.04
CA ARG A 2 -21.32 75.18 9.05
C ARG A 2 -22.08 73.84 9.23
N ALA A 3 -21.75 72.75 8.54
CA ALA A 3 -20.83 72.50 7.44
C ALA A 3 -21.34 71.26 6.66
N LYS A 4 -21.16 71.27 5.34
CA LYS A 4 -21.37 70.10 4.47
C LYS A 4 -20.24 69.09 4.72
N THR A 5 -20.57 67.88 5.16
CA THR A 5 -19.65 66.73 5.06
C THR A 5 -19.96 66.02 3.76
N LYS A 6 -19.06 66.14 2.79
CA LYS A 6 -19.10 65.42 1.51
C LYS A 6 -18.76 63.95 1.80
N LEU A 7 -19.75 63.07 1.74
CA LEU A 7 -19.51 61.63 1.84
C LEU A 7 -18.77 61.20 0.56
N ILE A 8 -17.53 60.74 0.73
CA ILE A 8 -16.75 60.13 -0.32
C ILE A 8 -17.37 58.75 -0.53
N ALA A 9 -17.95 58.52 -1.71
CA ALA A 9 -18.50 57.24 -2.08
C ALA A 9 -17.37 56.21 -2.07
N GLY A 10 -17.35 55.36 -1.03
CA GLY A 10 -16.61 54.10 -1.09
C GLY A 10 -17.17 53.30 -2.25
N SER A 11 -16.37 53.06 -3.28
CA SER A 11 -16.75 52.19 -4.39
C SER A 11 -17.04 50.81 -3.82
N ALA A 12 -18.32 50.46 -3.74
CA ALA A 12 -18.71 49.10 -3.46
C ALA A 12 -18.04 48.21 -4.51
N PRO A 13 -17.31 47.15 -4.12
CA PRO A 13 -16.76 46.24 -5.10
C PRO A 13 -17.93 45.71 -5.95
N PRO A 14 -17.75 45.56 -7.27
CA PRO A 14 -18.84 45.14 -8.14
C PRO A 14 -19.43 43.83 -7.62
N VAL A 15 -20.76 43.70 -7.69
CA VAL A 15 -21.51 42.50 -7.20
C VAL A 15 -20.92 41.20 -7.76
N PHE A 16 -20.31 41.26 -8.94
CA PHE A 16 -19.54 40.18 -9.58
C PHE A 16 -18.35 39.69 -8.74
N PHE A 17 -17.60 40.59 -8.08
CA PHE A 17 -16.46 40.24 -7.24
C PHE A 17 -16.88 39.50 -5.98
N ARG A 18 -18.04 39.86 -5.40
CA ARG A 18 -18.62 39.16 -4.25
C ARG A 18 -19.11 37.76 -4.61
N ARG A 19 -19.72 37.60 -5.80
CA ARG A 19 -20.17 36.29 -6.31
C ARG A 19 -19.00 35.38 -6.68
N ALA A 20 -17.94 35.93 -7.28
CA ALA A 20 -16.72 35.21 -7.58
C ALA A 20 -16.00 34.75 -6.31
N ALA A 21 -15.87 35.63 -5.31
CA ALA A 21 -15.29 35.26 -4.01
C ALA A 21 -16.12 34.19 -3.28
N LEU A 22 -17.46 34.28 -3.33
CA LEU A 22 -18.34 33.28 -2.76
C LEU A 22 -18.21 31.93 -3.47
N ALA A 23 -18.19 31.93 -4.81
CA ALA A 23 -17.97 30.72 -5.60
C ALA A 23 -16.61 30.09 -5.31
N LEU A 24 -15.56 30.89 -5.17
CA LEU A 24 -14.21 30.42 -4.88
C LEU A 24 -14.09 29.87 -3.45
N ALA A 25 -14.78 30.48 -2.48
CA ALA A 25 -14.90 29.97 -1.11
C ALA A 25 -15.67 28.63 -1.06
N ILE A 26 -16.76 28.50 -1.82
CA ILE A 26 -17.53 27.25 -1.93
C ILE A 26 -16.65 26.16 -2.57
N SER A 27 -15.92 26.45 -3.65
CA SER A 27 -15.00 25.51 -4.28
C SER A 27 -13.86 25.06 -3.35
N ALA A 28 -13.33 25.95 -2.50
CA ALA A 28 -12.31 25.61 -1.52
C ALA A 28 -12.83 24.70 -0.40
N VAL A 29 -14.10 24.83 -0.01
CA VAL A 29 -14.76 23.94 0.96
C VAL A 29 -14.95 22.53 0.37
N PHE A 30 -15.23 22.41 -0.92
CA PHE A 30 -15.34 21.08 -1.55
C PHE A 30 -13.99 20.44 -1.85
N ALA A 31 -12.94 21.23 -2.13
CA ALA A 31 -11.59 20.72 -2.38
C ALA A 31 -10.85 20.23 -1.12
N SER A 32 -11.35 20.52 0.08
CA SER A 32 -10.73 20.14 1.36
C SER A 32 -11.21 18.80 1.92
N VAL A 33 -12.19 18.14 1.27
CA VAL A 33 -12.54 16.75 1.59
C VAL A 33 -11.60 15.83 0.82
N ALA A 34 -10.37 15.74 1.29
CA ALA A 34 -9.54 14.59 0.97
C ALA A 34 -10.23 13.37 1.59
N THR A 35 -11.00 12.64 0.79
CA THR A 35 -11.49 11.32 1.19
C THR A 35 -10.27 10.42 1.33
N VAL A 36 -9.71 10.36 2.53
CA VAL A 36 -8.87 9.25 2.93
C VAL A 36 -9.81 8.06 2.98
N ALA A 37 -9.90 7.32 1.88
CA ALA A 37 -10.47 5.99 1.92
C ALA A 37 -9.59 5.20 2.88
N GLY A 38 -10.05 5.03 4.12
CA GLY A 38 -9.53 3.98 4.98
C GLY A 38 -9.94 2.68 4.31
N GLU A 39 -9.08 2.12 3.47
CA GLU A 39 -9.29 0.89 2.69
C GLU A 39 -9.31 -0.36 3.57
N LYS A 40 -9.91 -0.28 4.76
CA LYS A 40 -10.08 -1.44 5.62
C LYS A 40 -11.40 -2.09 5.25
N LEU A 41 -11.31 -3.18 4.48
CA LEU A 41 -12.44 -4.04 4.18
C LEU A 41 -13.10 -4.52 5.49
N ASP A 42 -14.43 -4.52 5.53
CA ASP A 42 -15.18 -5.09 6.65
C ASP A 42 -15.11 -6.62 6.57
N MET A 43 -14.29 -7.21 7.45
CA MET A 43 -14.03 -8.65 7.47
C MET A 43 -14.98 -9.42 8.39
N SER A 44 -16.02 -8.78 8.94
CA SER A 44 -17.01 -9.42 9.83
C SER A 44 -17.73 -10.61 9.18
N PHE A 45 -17.81 -10.64 7.84
CA PHE A 45 -18.49 -11.71 7.10
C PHE A 45 -17.69 -13.02 6.99
N ILE A 46 -16.34 -12.98 7.08
CA ILE A 46 -15.48 -14.11 6.65
C ILE A 46 -15.62 -15.32 7.58
N GLN A 47 -16.20 -15.18 8.78
CA GLN A 47 -16.13 -16.22 9.83
C GLN A 47 -17.47 -16.69 10.38
N GLY A 48 -18.59 -16.40 9.70
CA GLY A 48 -19.90 -16.98 10.07
C GLY A 48 -20.33 -16.75 11.52
N GLY A 49 -19.82 -15.69 12.19
CA GLY A 49 -20.19 -15.30 13.56
C GLY A 49 -19.27 -15.77 14.70
N ALA A 50 -18.20 -16.54 14.44
CA ALA A 50 -17.19 -16.82 15.45
C ALA A 50 -16.21 -15.63 15.57
N GLY A 51 -15.98 -15.15 16.80
CA GLY A 51 -15.08 -14.03 17.07
C GLY A 51 -13.65 -14.32 16.59
N VAL A 52 -13.00 -13.30 16.02
CA VAL A 52 -11.74 -13.49 15.29
C VAL A 52 -10.52 -13.23 16.17
N ASN A 53 -9.44 -14.00 16.00
CA ASN A 53 -8.12 -13.61 16.52
C ASN A 53 -7.58 -12.44 15.66
N PRO A 54 -7.42 -11.22 16.21
CA PRO A 54 -6.90 -10.05 15.47
C PRO A 54 -5.51 -10.26 14.88
N GLU A 55 -4.70 -11.14 15.48
CA GLU A 55 -3.33 -11.42 15.05
C GLU A 55 -3.30 -12.12 13.69
N VAL A 56 -4.28 -13.00 13.43
CA VAL A 56 -4.40 -13.71 12.14
C VAL A 56 -4.73 -12.71 11.03
N TRP A 57 -5.59 -11.73 11.28
CA TRP A 57 -5.86 -10.66 10.32
C TRP A 57 -4.65 -9.76 10.10
N ALA A 58 -3.95 -9.40 11.17
CA ALA A 58 -2.76 -8.56 11.06
C ALA A 58 -1.68 -9.20 10.18
N ALA A 59 -1.53 -10.53 10.26
CA ALA A 59 -0.60 -11.29 9.44
C ALA A 59 -0.91 -11.26 7.93
N LEU A 60 -2.16 -10.95 7.54
CA LEU A 60 -2.58 -10.87 6.13
C LEU A 60 -2.34 -9.50 5.48
N ASN A 61 -1.93 -8.49 6.25
CA ASN A 61 -1.69 -7.13 5.73
C ASN A 61 -0.33 -6.96 5.02
N GLY A 62 0.49 -8.02 4.95
CA GLY A 62 1.77 -8.01 4.24
C GLY A 62 1.62 -8.21 2.73
N ASN A 63 2.72 -8.02 1.99
CA ASN A 63 2.83 -8.37 0.57
C ASN A 63 2.64 -9.88 0.33
N TYR A 64 3.10 -10.69 1.28
CA TYR A 64 3.02 -12.14 1.22
C TYR A 64 2.26 -12.64 2.45
N ALA A 65 1.03 -13.09 2.23
CA ALA A 65 0.22 -13.70 3.28
C ALA A 65 0.83 -15.06 3.69
N PRO A 66 0.94 -15.36 5.00
CA PRO A 66 1.42 -16.66 5.44
C PRO A 66 0.49 -17.80 5.00
N GLY A 67 1.08 -18.90 4.55
CA GLY A 67 0.32 -20.03 4.04
C GLY A 67 1.14 -20.95 3.16
N ARG A 68 0.49 -22.00 2.66
CA ARG A 68 1.09 -22.97 1.76
C ARG A 68 0.45 -22.84 0.39
N TYR A 69 1.27 -22.56 -0.61
CA TYR A 69 0.82 -22.22 -1.96
C TYR A 69 1.34 -23.24 -2.97
N LEU A 70 0.53 -23.54 -3.98
CA LEU A 70 0.97 -24.17 -5.21
C LEU A 70 1.23 -23.04 -6.22
N VAL A 71 2.49 -22.80 -6.55
CA VAL A 71 2.91 -21.71 -7.44
C VAL A 71 3.41 -22.25 -8.77
N ASP A 72 3.10 -21.53 -9.85
CA ASP A 72 3.73 -21.74 -11.15
C ASP A 72 5.06 -20.99 -11.19
N LEU A 73 6.16 -21.71 -11.43
CA LEU A 73 7.49 -21.12 -11.49
C LEU A 73 7.90 -20.88 -12.94
N SER A 74 8.39 -19.68 -13.23
CA SER A 74 9.09 -19.38 -14.48
C SER A 74 10.46 -18.80 -14.19
N LEU A 75 11.45 -19.19 -14.99
CA LEU A 75 12.81 -18.68 -14.91
C LEU A 75 13.19 -18.13 -16.28
N ASN A 76 13.55 -16.83 -16.33
CA ASN A 76 13.89 -16.13 -17.58
C ASN A 76 12.80 -16.27 -18.67
N GLY A 77 11.53 -16.22 -18.28
CA GLY A 77 10.38 -16.36 -19.19
C GLY A 77 10.05 -17.79 -19.61
N LYS A 78 10.80 -18.80 -19.15
CA LYS A 78 10.51 -20.22 -19.41
C LYS A 78 9.84 -20.86 -18.21
N GLU A 79 8.72 -21.53 -18.42
CA GLU A 79 8.07 -22.32 -17.36
C GLU A 79 8.98 -23.44 -16.86
N SER A 80 9.09 -23.53 -15.54
CA SER A 80 9.88 -24.52 -14.80
C SER A 80 8.99 -25.50 -14.01
N GLY A 81 7.67 -25.39 -14.17
CA GLY A 81 6.67 -26.24 -13.56
C GLY A 81 6.10 -25.70 -12.24
N LYS A 82 5.27 -26.53 -11.59
CA LYS A 82 4.59 -26.17 -10.33
C LYS A 82 5.43 -26.56 -9.12
N GLN A 83 5.50 -25.68 -8.13
CA GLN A 83 6.18 -25.92 -6.86
C GLN A 83 5.27 -25.60 -5.68
N ILE A 84 5.52 -26.27 -4.56
CA ILE A 84 4.91 -25.89 -3.29
C ILE A 84 5.81 -24.85 -2.64
N LEU A 85 5.25 -23.71 -2.26
CA LEU A 85 5.93 -22.65 -1.51
C LEU A 85 5.23 -22.47 -0.16
N ASP A 86 5.99 -22.62 0.92
CA ASP A 86 5.55 -22.30 2.27
C ASP A 86 6.00 -20.88 2.61
N VAL A 87 5.03 -19.99 2.84
CA VAL A 87 5.25 -18.58 3.20
C VAL A 87 5.03 -18.43 4.71
N THR A 88 6.04 -17.90 5.39
CA THR A 88 6.03 -17.70 6.85
C THR A 88 5.65 -16.26 7.21
N PRO A 89 5.22 -15.97 8.46
CA PRO A 89 4.98 -14.58 8.90
C PRO A 89 6.18 -13.63 8.69
N GLN A 90 7.40 -14.16 8.74
CA GLN A 90 8.64 -13.43 8.51
C GLN A 90 8.80 -12.98 7.05
N ASP A 91 8.09 -13.61 6.10
CA ASP A 91 8.11 -13.27 4.68
C ASP A 91 7.16 -12.13 4.31
N SER A 92 6.42 -11.57 5.28
CA SER A 92 5.35 -10.59 5.04
C SER A 92 5.75 -9.41 4.15
N LYS A 93 7.00 -8.97 4.17
CA LYS A 93 7.51 -7.89 3.31
C LYS A 93 8.28 -8.40 2.10
N GLU A 94 9.15 -9.37 2.33
CA GLU A 94 10.12 -9.89 1.36
C GLU A 94 10.17 -11.40 1.48
N LEU A 95 10.03 -12.10 0.36
CA LEU A 95 10.07 -13.55 0.32
C LEU A 95 11.53 -14.04 0.44
N CYS A 96 11.78 -14.91 1.41
CA CYS A 96 13.10 -15.49 1.63
C CYS A 96 13.09 -16.98 1.27
N LEU A 97 13.78 -17.34 0.19
CA LEU A 97 13.76 -18.68 -0.38
C LEU A 97 14.95 -19.50 0.11
N SER A 98 14.68 -20.64 0.75
CA SER A 98 15.74 -21.54 1.20
C SER A 98 16.48 -22.16 0.01
N GLU A 99 17.77 -22.45 0.20
CA GLU A 99 18.59 -23.10 -0.82
C GLU A 99 18.04 -24.48 -1.23
N ALA A 100 17.49 -25.22 -0.27
CA ALA A 100 16.82 -26.50 -0.53
C ALA A 100 15.60 -26.35 -1.45
N TRP A 101 14.79 -25.31 -1.25
CA TRP A 101 13.65 -25.02 -2.11
C TRP A 101 14.09 -24.64 -3.52
N LEU A 102 15.08 -23.73 -3.62
CA LEU A 102 15.64 -23.27 -4.89
C LEU A 102 16.22 -24.44 -5.70
N THR A 103 17.02 -25.29 -5.06
CA THR A 103 17.63 -26.46 -5.70
C THR A 103 16.58 -27.46 -6.17
N LYS A 104 15.57 -27.75 -5.34
CA LYS A 104 14.44 -28.60 -5.72
C LYS A 104 13.67 -28.04 -6.91
N ALA A 105 13.55 -26.72 -6.99
CA ALA A 105 12.91 -26.01 -8.09
C ALA A 105 13.81 -25.91 -9.35
N GLY A 106 15.05 -26.44 -9.30
CA GLY A 106 16.00 -26.36 -10.41
C GLY A 106 16.63 -24.98 -10.59
N VAL A 107 16.53 -24.11 -9.57
CA VAL A 107 17.09 -22.75 -9.55
C VAL A 107 18.41 -22.76 -8.78
N TYR A 108 19.49 -22.42 -9.47
CA TYR A 108 20.83 -22.30 -8.87
C TYR A 108 21.19 -20.83 -8.72
N VAL A 109 21.52 -20.43 -7.51
CA VAL A 109 21.79 -19.03 -7.15
C VAL A 109 23.29 -18.85 -6.95
N SER A 110 23.86 -17.80 -7.55
CA SER A 110 25.26 -17.44 -7.33
C SER A 110 25.42 -16.79 -5.96
N ALA A 111 26.19 -17.42 -5.07
CA ALA A 111 26.43 -16.91 -3.71
C ALA A 111 27.11 -15.54 -3.71
N ASP A 112 28.02 -15.29 -4.67
CA ASP A 112 28.74 -14.02 -4.77
C ASP A 112 27.83 -12.89 -5.23
N TYR A 113 26.97 -13.15 -6.22
CA TYR A 113 26.05 -12.15 -6.77
C TYR A 113 24.92 -11.80 -5.77
N PHE A 114 24.32 -12.83 -5.15
CA PHE A 114 23.20 -12.65 -4.21
C PHE A 114 23.64 -12.44 -2.75
N ARG A 115 24.91 -12.12 -2.51
CA ARG A 115 25.47 -12.00 -1.15
C ARG A 115 24.71 -11.01 -0.28
N GLU A 116 24.27 -9.88 -0.84
CA GLU A 116 23.50 -8.85 -0.12
C GLU A 116 22.10 -9.32 0.28
N GLY A 117 21.51 -10.23 -0.50
CA GLY A 117 20.19 -10.81 -0.25
C GLY A 117 20.21 -12.05 0.65
N TYR A 118 21.37 -12.55 1.05
CA TYR A 118 21.46 -13.75 1.89
C TYR A 118 21.22 -13.40 3.37
N ASP A 119 20.19 -14.01 3.97
CA ASP A 119 19.90 -13.93 5.39
C ASP A 119 20.53 -15.13 6.10
N ALA A 120 21.64 -14.90 6.83
CA ALA A 120 22.34 -15.95 7.56
C ALA A 120 21.57 -16.49 8.78
N THR A 121 20.64 -15.70 9.34
CA THR A 121 19.82 -16.12 10.49
C THR A 121 18.73 -17.09 10.04
N ARG A 122 18.13 -16.80 8.88
CA ARG A 122 17.05 -17.60 8.30
C ARG A 122 17.53 -18.64 7.29
N GLN A 123 18.82 -18.59 6.92
CA GLN A 123 19.48 -19.48 5.95
C GLN A 123 18.75 -19.52 4.60
N CYS A 124 18.41 -18.34 4.07
CA CYS A 124 17.64 -18.19 2.84
C CYS A 124 18.04 -16.93 2.05
N TYR A 125 17.58 -16.84 0.80
CA TYR A 125 17.88 -15.74 -0.11
C TYR A 125 16.65 -14.88 -0.38
N VAL A 126 16.79 -13.57 -0.19
CA VAL A 126 15.89 -12.55 -0.71
C VAL A 126 16.41 -12.09 -2.08
N LEU A 127 15.89 -12.71 -3.14
CA LEU A 127 16.41 -12.52 -4.50
C LEU A 127 16.19 -11.11 -5.07
N THR A 128 15.31 -10.30 -4.48
CA THR A 128 15.04 -8.92 -4.90
C THR A 128 16.07 -7.90 -4.40
N LYS A 129 17.08 -8.33 -3.63
CA LYS A 129 18.13 -7.48 -3.04
C LYS A 129 19.50 -7.58 -3.72
N ALA A 130 19.60 -8.35 -4.81
CA ALA A 130 20.85 -8.48 -5.56
C ALA A 130 21.03 -7.38 -6.61
#